data_AF-A0A661RD17-F1
#
_entry.id   AF-A0A661RD17-F1
#
_cell.length_a   1.000
_cell.length_b   1.000
_cell.length_c   1.000
_cell.angle_alpha   90.00
_cell.angle_beta   90.00
_cell.angle_gamma   90.00
#
_symmetry.space_group_name_H-M   'P 1'
#
loop_
_entity.id
_entity.type
_entity.pdbx_description
1 polymer ?
#
loop_
_entity_poly.entity_id
_entity_poly.type
_entity_poly.pdbx_seq_one_letter_code
_entity_poly.pdbx_strand_id
1 'polypeptide(L)' 'MKTGRTGLETEYRKKKPREYRCHICGRELPFCWTCRCGFQICSDCMEENLWGMSCNAITWTCPDCGEIRGFGNQ' A
#
# COMPACT_ATOMS: atom_id res chain seq x y z
N MET A 1 42.06 29.08 -7.81
CA MET A 1 41.47 28.10 -8.75
C MET A 1 41.38 26.75 -8.06
N LYS A 2 40.17 26.28 -7.73
CA LYS A 2 39.74 24.87 -7.68
C LYS A 2 38.24 24.87 -7.37
N THR A 3 37.51 24.34 -8.33
CA THR A 3 36.06 24.39 -8.57
C THR A 3 35.29 23.40 -7.68
N GLY A 4 34.03 23.73 -7.39
CA GLY A 4 33.15 23.05 -6.46
C GLY A 4 32.83 21.59 -6.79
N ARG A 5 32.47 20.84 -5.74
CA ARG A 5 31.90 19.49 -5.81
C ARG A 5 30.38 19.62 -5.91
N THR A 6 29.83 19.09 -7.00
CA THR A 6 28.39 18.97 -7.28
C THR A 6 27.75 17.95 -6.33
N GLY A 7 26.70 18.37 -5.63
CA GLY A 7 25.86 17.50 -4.82
C GLY A 7 25.02 16.59 -5.72
N LEU A 8 24.97 15.31 -5.38
CA LEU A 8 24.03 14.34 -5.95
C LEU A 8 22.68 14.55 -5.26
N GLU A 9 21.86 15.48 -5.78
CA GLU A 9 20.45 15.55 -5.42
C GLU A 9 19.74 14.35 -6.05
N THR A 10 19.65 13.26 -5.28
CA THR A 10 18.70 12.20 -5.60
C THR A 10 17.32 12.83 -5.47
N GLU A 11 16.72 13.19 -6.61
CA GLU A 11 15.33 13.58 -6.76
C GLU A 11 14.47 12.50 -6.09
N TYR A 12 14.22 12.69 -4.78
CA TYR A 12 13.31 11.88 -3.99
C TYR A 12 11.96 12.12 -4.63
N ARG A 13 11.59 11.26 -5.58
CA ARG A 13 10.33 11.30 -6.31
C ARG A 13 9.24 11.23 -5.27
N LYS A 14 8.79 12.41 -4.80
CA LYS A 14 7.70 12.57 -3.83
C LYS A 14 6.51 11.88 -4.44
N LYS A 15 6.29 10.61 -4.07
CA LYS A 15 5.10 9.84 -4.43
C LYS A 15 3.95 10.74 -3.96
N LYS A 16 3.15 11.24 -4.91
CA LYS A 16 1.98 12.06 -4.60
C LYS A 16 1.21 11.39 -3.46
N PRO A 17 0.72 12.14 -2.45
CA PRO A 17 -0.17 11.57 -1.46
C PRO A 17 -1.37 11.02 -2.23
N ARG A 18 -1.43 9.70 -2.36
CA ARG A 18 -2.59 9.04 -2.93
C ARG A 18 -3.60 9.03 -1.80
N GLU A 19 -4.66 9.80 -1.96
CA GLU A 19 -5.84 9.67 -1.12
C GLU A 19 -6.40 8.27 -1.39
N TYR A 20 -6.09 7.33 -0.49
CA TYR A 20 -6.57 5.96 -0.61
C TYR A 20 -7.93 5.87 0.06
N ARG A 21 -8.90 5.24 -0.59
CA ARG A 21 -10.24 5.03 -0.02
C ARG A 21 -10.46 3.56 0.24
N CYS A 22 -10.72 3.20 1.49
CA CYS A 22 -11.05 1.83 1.84
C CYS A 22 -12.42 1.45 1.25
N HIS A 23 -12.49 0.30 0.61
CA HIS A 23 -13.72 -0.23 0.02
C HIS A 23 -14.66 -0.84 1.08
N ILE A 24 -14.13 -1.22 2.25
CA ILE A 24 -14.90 -1.83 3.34
C ILE A 24 -15.57 -0.76 4.20
N CYS A 25 -14.80 0.19 4.74
CA CYS A 25 -15.32 1.21 5.63
C CYS A 25 -15.60 2.56 4.96
N GLY A 26 -15.22 2.72 3.69
CA GLY A 26 -15.41 3.96 2.92
C GLY A 26 -14.50 5.12 3.32
N ARG A 27 -13.63 4.95 4.33
CA ARG A 27 -12.78 6.02 4.86
C ARG A 27 -11.60 6.32 3.94
N GLU A 28 -11.30 7.60 3.81
CA GLU A 28 -10.09 8.10 3.15
C GLU A 28 -8.94 8.08 4.15
N LEU A 29 -7.88 7.36 3.80
CA LEU A 29 -6.78 7.07 4.71
C LEU A 29 -5.44 7.33 4.00
N PRO A 30 -4.40 7.70 4.77
CA PRO A 30 -3.06 7.91 4.22
C PRO A 30 -2.45 6.60 3.68
N PHE A 31 -3.02 5.46 4.07
CA PHE A 31 -2.55 4.14 3.67
C PHE A 31 -3.73 3.17 3.48
N CYS A 32 -3.76 2.49 2.34
CA CYS A 32 -4.56 1.29 2.12
C CYS A 32 -3.74 0.25 1.36
N TRP A 33 -3.95 -1.01 1.70
CA TRP A 33 -3.55 -2.15 0.89
C TRP A 33 -4.33 -2.13 -0.41
N THR A 34 -3.62 -2.02 -1.53
CA THR A 34 -4.22 -1.92 -2.86
C THR A 34 -3.97 -3.20 -3.63
N CYS A 35 -5.04 -3.82 -4.14
CA CYS A 35 -4.97 -4.90 -5.10
C CYS A 35 -4.91 -4.33 -6.53
N ARG A 36 -4.28 -5.06 -7.46
CA ARG A 36 -4.27 -4.68 -8.89
C ARG A 36 -5.65 -4.67 -9.52
N CYS A 37 -6.64 -5.37 -8.96
CA CYS A 37 -8.02 -5.31 -9.45
C CYS A 37 -8.71 -3.97 -9.14
N GLY A 38 -8.11 -3.12 -8.29
CA GLY A 38 -8.69 -1.84 -7.86
C GLY A 38 -9.25 -1.86 -6.44
N PHE A 39 -9.33 -3.04 -5.81
CA PHE A 39 -9.74 -3.16 -4.40
C PHE A 39 -8.72 -2.51 -3.48
N GLN A 40 -9.21 -1.72 -2.53
CA GLN A 40 -8.39 -1.01 -1.53
C GLN A 40 -8.96 -1.29 -0.15
N ILE A 41 -8.12 -1.71 0.79
CA ILE A 41 -8.52 -2.00 2.17
C ILE A 41 -7.55 -1.36 3.15
N CYS A 42 -8.07 -0.70 4.18
CA CYS A 42 -7.22 -0.10 5.20
C CYS A 42 -6.62 -1.16 6.14
N SER A 43 -5.57 -0.80 6.87
CA SER A 43 -4.95 -1.69 7.86
C SER A 43 -5.96 -2.17 8.91
N ASP A 44 -6.82 -1.29 9.39
CA ASP A 44 -7.85 -1.60 10.39
C ASP A 44 -8.82 -2.69 9.89
N CYS A 45 -9.45 -2.48 8.72
CA CYS A 45 -10.32 -3.50 8.12
C CYS A 45 -9.55 -4.76 7.71
N MET A 46 -8.28 -4.62 7.33
CA MET A 46 -7.44 -5.76 7.00
C MET A 46 -7.14 -6.61 8.23
N GLU A 47 -6.85 -6.00 9.39
CA GLU A 47 -6.65 -6.70 10.66
C GLU A 47 -7.94 -7.38 11.14
N GLU A 48 -9.08 -6.69 11.07
CA GLU A 48 -10.39 -7.24 11.42
C GLU A 48 -10.80 -8.43 10.54
N ASN A 49 -10.38 -8.45 9.28
CA ASN A 49 -10.67 -9.53 8.34
C ASN A 49 -9.49 -10.51 8.14
N LEU A 50 -8.37 -10.30 8.85
CA LEU A 50 -7.13 -11.03 8.61
C LEU A 50 -7.29 -12.52 8.86
N TRP A 51 -8.08 -12.88 9.88
CA TRP A 51 -8.39 -14.27 10.25
C TRP A 51 -9.12 -15.05 9.15
N GLY A 52 -9.86 -14.36 8.26
CA GLY A 52 -10.55 -14.97 7.12
C GLY A 52 -9.85 -14.76 5.78
N MET A 53 -8.99 -13.73 5.65
CA MET A 53 -8.35 -13.34 4.40
C MET A 53 -6.87 -13.69 4.31
N SER A 54 -6.20 -14.04 5.42
CA SER A 54 -4.76 -14.34 5.44
C SER A 54 -4.49 -15.69 6.11
N CYS A 55 -3.69 -16.54 5.46
CA CYS A 55 -3.29 -17.83 6.03
C CYS A 55 -2.01 -17.74 6.89
N ASN A 56 -1.20 -16.69 6.74
CA ASN A 56 0.13 -16.60 7.35
C ASN A 56 0.52 -15.19 7.83
N ALA A 57 -0.40 -14.22 7.83
CA ALA A 57 -0.11 -12.79 8.08
C ALA A 57 0.99 -12.16 7.19
N ILE A 58 1.50 -12.91 6.20
CA ILE A 58 2.48 -12.47 5.19
C ILE A 58 1.78 -12.17 3.87
N THR A 59 0.70 -12.89 3.57
CA THR A 59 -0.10 -12.74 2.36
C THR A 59 -1.59 -12.63 2.68
N TRP A 60 -2.33 -11.84 1.92
CA TRP A 60 -3.79 -11.73 2.00
C TRP A 60 -4.43 -12.09 0.66
N THR A 61 -5.57 -12.75 0.69
CA THR A 61 -6.38 -13.11 -0.47
C THR A 61 -7.38 -12.00 -0.72
N CYS A 62 -7.37 -11.42 -1.92
CA CYS A 62 -8.31 -10.36 -2.27
C CYS A 62 -9.74 -10.93 -2.34
N PRO A 63 -10.73 -10.35 -1.64
CA PRO A 63 -12.11 -10.83 -1.70
C PRO A 63 -12.79 -10.56 -3.04
N ASP A 64 -12.28 -9.58 -3.80
CA ASP A 64 -12.86 -9.15 -5.07
C ASP A 64 -12.39 -10.02 -6.25
N CYS A 65 -11.09 -10.37 -6.29
CA CYS A 65 -10.51 -11.14 -7.41
C CYS A 65 -9.92 -12.50 -7.01
N GLY A 66 -9.92 -12.86 -5.72
CA GLY A 66 -9.35 -14.12 -5.21
C GLY A 66 -7.82 -14.23 -5.28
N GLU A 67 -7.13 -13.19 -5.76
CA GLU A 67 -5.68 -13.24 -5.94
C GLU A 67 -4.93 -12.99 -4.61
N ILE A 68 -3.87 -13.77 -4.39
CA ILE A 68 -3.02 -13.67 -3.20
C ILE A 68 -2.02 -12.52 -3.38
N ARG A 69 -1.96 -11.63 -2.40
CA ARG A 69 -1.08 -10.46 -2.36
C ARG A 69 -0.17 -10.54 -1.14
N GLY A 70 1.10 -10.17 -1.27
CA GLY A 70 2.02 -10.04 -0.13
C GLY A 70 1.86 -8.69 0.59
N PHE A 71 2.05 -8.68 1.91
CA PHE A 71 2.10 -7.45 2.71
C PHE A 71 3.41 -6.65 2.53
N GLY A 72 4.33 -7.10 1.67
CA GLY A 72 5.63 -6.47 1.48
C GLY A 72 5.97 -6.28 0.01
N ASN A 73 5.75 -5.06 -0.50
CA ASN A 73 6.52 -4.34 -1.53
C ASN A 73 5.66 -3.19 -2.11
N GLN A 74 5.46 -2.12 -1.34
CA GLN A 74 4.88 -0.85 -1.82
C GLN A 74 5.73 0.35 -1.38
#